data_AF-A0A8S2S8F0-F1
#
_entry.id   AF-A0A8S2S8F0-F1
#
_cell.length_a   1.000
_cell.length_b   1.000
_cell.length_c   1.000
_cell.angle_alpha   90.00
_cell.angle_beta   90.00
_cell.angle_gamma   90.00
#
_symmetry.space_group_name_H-M   'P 1'
#
loop_
_entity.id
_entity.type
_entity.pdbx_description
1 polymer ?
#
loop_
_entity_poly.entity_id
_entity_poly.type
_entity_poly.pdbx_seq_one_letter_code
_entity_poly.pdbx_strand_id
1 'polypeptide(L)'
;LSDDDDTPCQIKLFLSQFQIEQFTRLRSLTLPDVQTSWLQHILSNLNKLERLNSLKLVTTPFSGRIYERSDCLINYTVENRLKFIPLSHLQHLEISNCSVDDLENIFTRAPQLKSLN
;
A
#
# COMPACT_ATOMS: atom_id res chain seq x y z
N LEU A 1 -3.37 5.41 -15.12
CA LEU A 1 -3.51 6.78 -14.59
C LEU A 1 -2.09 7.33 -14.48
N SER A 2 -1.81 8.41 -15.20
CA SER A 2 -0.54 9.15 -15.12
C SER A 2 -0.86 10.55 -14.62
N ASP A 3 0.04 11.11 -13.82
CA ASP A 3 0.08 12.55 -13.57
C ASP A 3 1.11 13.14 -14.56
N ASP A 4 0.68 13.34 -15.80
CA ASP A 4 1.45 14.04 -16.82
C ASP A 4 0.97 15.50 -16.97
N ASP A 5 1.58 16.25 -17.89
CA ASP A 5 1.28 17.67 -18.09
C ASP A 5 -0.18 17.93 -18.48
N ASP A 6 -0.86 16.96 -19.11
CA ASP A 6 -2.25 17.06 -19.52
C ASP A 6 -3.22 16.63 -18.41
N THR A 7 -2.75 15.85 -17.44
CA THR A 7 -3.57 15.29 -16.35
C THR A 7 -2.99 15.49 -14.95
N PRO A 8 -2.70 16.73 -14.53
CA PRO A 8 -2.12 16.97 -13.21
C PRO A 8 -3.09 16.52 -12.10
N CYS A 9 -2.55 15.84 -11.09
CA CYS A 9 -3.25 15.39 -9.89
C CYS A 9 -4.40 14.39 -10.12
N GLN A 10 -4.50 13.75 -11.30
CA GLN A 10 -5.54 12.73 -11.54
C GLN A 10 -5.37 11.50 -10.65
N ILE A 11 -4.13 11.11 -10.35
CA ILE A 11 -3.85 10.01 -9.41
C ILE A 11 -4.39 10.37 -8.02
N LYS A 12 -4.13 11.59 -7.55
CA LYS A 12 -4.66 12.10 -6.27
C LYS A 12 -6.19 12.12 -6.24
N LEU A 13 -6.82 12.63 -7.31
CA LEU A 13 -8.28 12.68 -7.40
C LEU A 13 -8.89 11.29 -7.39
N PHE A 14 -8.37 10.38 -8.22
CA PHE A 14 -8.79 8.98 -8.25
C PHE A 14 -8.68 8.33 -6.87
N LEU A 15 -7.53 8.45 -6.22
CA LEU A 15 -7.29 7.83 -4.91
C LEU A 15 -8.15 8.44 -3.80
N SER A 16 -8.49 9.73 -3.87
CA SER A 16 -9.43 10.36 -2.93
C SER A 16 -10.86 9.82 -3.04
N GLN A 17 -11.21 9.27 -4.20
CA GLN A 17 -12.52 8.67 -4.47
C GLN A 17 -12.48 7.14 -4.44
N PHE A 18 -11.29 6.54 -4.38
CA PHE A 18 -11.11 5.10 -4.42
C PHE A 18 -11.45 4.46 -3.07
N GLN A 19 -12.67 3.95 -2.97
CA GLN A 19 -13.18 3.28 -1.78
C GLN A 19 -12.92 1.78 -1.85
N ILE A 20 -11.71 1.36 -1.49
CA ILE A 20 -11.30 -0.05 -1.59
C ILE A 20 -12.21 -0.99 -0.79
N GLU A 21 -12.83 -0.50 0.28
CA GLU A 21 -13.76 -1.26 1.12
C GLU A 21 -15.01 -1.77 0.39
N GLN A 22 -15.38 -1.16 -0.75
CA GLN A 22 -16.53 -1.60 -1.52
C GLN A 22 -16.29 -2.97 -2.16
N PHE A 23 -15.03 -3.37 -2.35
CA PHE A 23 -14.64 -4.64 -2.95
C PHE A 23 -14.63 -5.78 -1.91
N THR A 24 -15.73 -5.98 -1.17
CA THR A 24 -15.85 -6.97 -0.08
C THR A 24 -15.58 -8.44 -0.48
N ARG A 25 -15.62 -8.74 -1.78
CA ARG A 25 -15.31 -10.07 -2.33
C ARG A 25 -13.85 -10.23 -2.77
N LEU A 26 -13.04 -9.19 -2.67
CA LEU A 26 -11.64 -9.19 -3.08
C LEU A 26 -10.87 -10.25 -2.30
N ARG A 27 -10.13 -11.11 -3.01
CA ARG A 27 -9.30 -12.17 -2.42
C ARG A 27 -7.81 -11.89 -2.57
N SER A 28 -7.44 -11.22 -3.65
CA SER A 28 -6.06 -10.83 -3.94
C SER A 28 -6.02 -9.36 -4.32
N LEU A 29 -5.03 -8.65 -3.79
CA LEU A 29 -4.74 -7.26 -4.10
C LEU A 29 -3.28 -7.12 -4.47
N THR A 30 -3.01 -6.52 -5.64
CA THR A 30 -1.66 -6.15 -6.05
C THR A 30 -1.59 -4.63 -6.16
N LEU A 31 -0.63 -4.04 -5.46
CA LEU A 31 -0.37 -2.61 -5.45
C LEU A 31 1.04 -2.37 -6.00
N PRO A 32 1.18 -2.14 -7.31
CA PRO A 32 2.45 -1.75 -7.91
C PRO A 32 2.69 -0.26 -7.75
N ASP A 33 3.89 0.10 -7.29
CA ASP A 33 4.44 1.45 -7.29
C ASP A 33 3.52 2.53 -6.68
N VAL A 34 2.85 2.16 -5.58
CA VAL A 34 1.99 3.10 -4.84
C VAL A 34 2.87 3.93 -3.91
N GLN A 35 2.81 5.27 -4.07
CA GLN A 35 3.50 6.19 -3.16
C GLN A 35 3.07 5.93 -1.71
N THR A 36 4.02 6.04 -0.79
CA THR A 36 3.89 5.68 0.64
C THR A 36 2.68 6.32 1.33
N SER A 37 2.36 7.55 0.94
CA SER A 37 1.25 8.35 1.42
C SER A 37 -0.12 7.73 1.17
N TRP A 38 -0.34 7.31 -0.07
CA TRP A 38 -1.57 6.68 -0.52
C TRP A 38 -1.66 5.24 -0.06
N LEU A 39 -0.51 4.58 0.05
CA LEU A 39 -0.42 3.23 0.57
C LEU A 39 -1.05 3.17 1.97
N GLN A 40 -0.76 4.12 2.87
CA GLN A 40 -1.36 4.13 4.21
C GLN A 40 -2.90 4.16 4.17
N HIS A 41 -3.48 4.98 3.29
CA HIS A 41 -4.94 5.08 3.15
C HIS A 41 -5.55 3.75 2.68
N ILE A 42 -4.97 3.13 1.65
CA ILE A 42 -5.43 1.83 1.15
C ILE A 42 -5.28 0.75 2.22
N LEU A 43 -4.12 0.70 2.87
CA LEU A 43 -3.78 -0.28 3.89
C LEU A 43 -4.68 -0.19 5.12
N SER A 44 -5.07 1.03 5.55
CA SER A 44 -5.95 1.23 6.70
C SER A 44 -7.37 0.67 6.53
N ASN A 45 -7.81 0.48 5.28
CA ASN A 45 -9.13 -0.05 4.95
C ASN A 45 -9.12 -1.56 4.64
N LEU A 46 -7.96 -2.23 4.68
CA LEU A 46 -7.87 -3.66 4.36
C LEU A 46 -8.56 -4.56 5.40
N ASN A 47 -8.78 -4.11 6.63
CA ASN A 47 -9.60 -4.84 7.62
C ASN A 47 -11.02 -5.08 7.13
N LYS A 48 -11.57 -4.17 6.33
CA LYS A 48 -12.92 -4.29 5.78
C LYS A 48 -13.00 -5.38 4.70
N LEU A 49 -11.86 -5.88 4.22
CA LEU A 49 -11.76 -6.92 3.20
C LEU A 49 -11.53 -8.29 3.83
N GLU A 50 -12.56 -8.82 4.52
CA GLU A 50 -12.48 -10.08 5.27
C GLU A 50 -12.05 -11.30 4.43
N ARG A 51 -12.24 -11.23 3.11
CA ARG A 51 -11.90 -12.30 2.17
C ARG A 51 -10.51 -12.15 1.56
N LEU A 52 -9.82 -11.05 1.83
CA LEU A 52 -8.48 -10.79 1.32
C LEU A 52 -7.50 -11.73 2.02
N ASN A 53 -6.87 -12.60 1.23
CA ASN A 53 -5.89 -13.56 1.73
C ASN A 53 -4.53 -13.44 1.04
N SER A 54 -4.45 -12.64 -0.02
CA SER A 54 -3.25 -12.40 -0.81
C SER A 54 -3.04 -10.90 -0.98
N LEU A 55 -1.88 -10.40 -0.55
CA LEU A 55 -1.47 -9.01 -0.74
C LEU A 55 -0.08 -8.98 -1.35
N LYS A 56 0.07 -8.24 -2.44
CA LYS A 56 1.35 -7.99 -3.10
C LYS A 56 1.64 -6.50 -3.14
N LEU A 57 2.70 -6.10 -2.47
CA LEU A 57 3.21 -4.74 -2.41
C LEU A 57 4.52 -4.67 -3.18
N VAL A 58 4.46 -4.17 -4.42
CA VAL A 58 5.66 -3.99 -5.24
C VAL A 58 6.07 -2.53 -5.12
N THR A 59 7.09 -2.26 -4.32
CA THR A 59 7.70 -0.92 -4.27
C THR A 59 8.92 -0.94 -5.17
N THR A 60 9.01 0.00 -6.11
CA THR A 60 10.27 0.19 -6.84
C THR A 60 11.27 0.84 -5.89
N PRO A 61 12.53 0.36 -5.84
CA PRO A 61 13.57 1.08 -5.11
C PRO A 61 13.64 2.48 -5.72
N PHE A 62 13.44 3.50 -4.89
CA PHE A 62 13.45 4.90 -5.31
C PHE A 62 14.74 5.21 -6.09
N SER A 63 14.67 5.18 -7.42
CA SER A 63 15.73 5.66 -8.30
C SER A 63 15.23 6.89 -9.04
N GLY A 64 15.36 8.04 -8.37
CA GLY A 64 15.42 9.32 -9.06
C GLY A 64 14.13 10.16 -9.08
N ARG A 65 14.25 11.31 -8.43
CA ARG A 65 13.56 12.57 -8.70
C ARG A 65 12.03 12.53 -8.64
N ILE A 66 11.51 12.75 -7.44
CA ILE A 66 10.22 13.42 -7.30
C ILE A 66 10.39 14.80 -7.96
N TYR A 67 9.71 15.01 -9.08
CA TYR A 67 9.42 16.36 -9.54
C TYR A 67 8.46 16.95 -8.52
N GLU A 68 8.98 17.64 -7.52
CA GLU A 68 8.19 18.53 -6.67
C GLU A 68 7.68 19.67 -7.55
N ARG A 69 6.55 19.45 -8.24
CA ARG A 69 5.64 20.57 -8.51
C ARG A 69 5.01 20.90 -7.17
N SER A 70 5.39 22.05 -6.65
CA SER A 70 5.14 22.58 -5.30
C SER A 70 3.67 22.69 -4.89
N ASP A 71 2.73 22.41 -5.80
CA ASP A 71 1.28 22.55 -5.56
C ASP A 71 0.65 21.30 -4.90
N CYS A 72 1.41 20.23 -4.70
CA CYS A 72 0.94 19.01 -4.02
C CYS A 72 1.93 18.50 -2.95
N LEU A 73 2.74 19.38 -2.36
CA LEU A 73 3.69 19.02 -1.31
C LEU A 73 3.01 18.26 -0.19
N ILE A 74 3.45 17.03 0.03
CA ILE A 74 3.23 16.37 1.29
C ILE A 74 4.55 15.75 1.74
N ASN A 75 5.06 16.29 2.86
CA ASN A 75 6.22 15.76 3.56
C ASN A 75 5.91 14.36 4.08
N TYR A 76 6.78 13.38 3.82
CA TYR A 76 6.60 12.04 4.38
C TYR A 76 7.90 11.42 4.90
N THR A 77 7.83 11.00 6.15
CA THR A 77 8.74 10.08 6.82
C THR A 77 8.42 8.65 6.36
N VAL A 78 9.45 7.89 5.97
CA VAL A 78 9.37 6.55 5.35
C VAL A 78 9.08 5.42 6.36
N GLU A 79 8.80 5.75 7.61
CA GLU A 79 8.80 4.78 8.69
C GLU A 79 7.44 4.11 8.88
N ASN A 80 7.42 2.77 8.86
CA ASN A 80 6.34 1.90 9.32
C ASN A 80 5.11 1.73 8.41
N ARG A 81 5.33 1.35 7.15
CA ARG A 81 4.27 1.12 6.17
C ARG A 81 3.27 0.05 6.61
N LEU A 82 3.72 -0.94 7.38
CA LEU A 82 2.89 -2.09 7.75
C LEU A 82 2.21 -1.95 9.13
N LYS A 83 2.50 -0.89 9.90
CA LYS A 83 1.92 -0.68 11.24
C LYS A 83 0.39 -0.58 11.24
N PHE A 84 -0.23 -0.32 10.10
CA PHE A 84 -1.68 -0.20 10.01
C PHE A 84 -2.36 -1.38 9.32
N ILE A 85 -1.61 -2.38 8.82
CA ILE A 85 -2.23 -3.49 8.09
C ILE A 85 -2.83 -4.50 9.07
N PRO A 86 -4.13 -4.77 8.97
CA PRO A 86 -4.79 -5.88 9.65
C PRO A 86 -4.41 -7.18 8.91
N LEU A 87 -3.38 -7.88 9.39
CA LEU A 87 -2.84 -9.07 8.74
C LEU A 87 -3.45 -10.40 9.26
N SER A 88 -4.45 -10.33 10.15
CA SER A 88 -4.98 -11.49 10.88
C SER A 88 -5.52 -12.62 9.99
N HIS A 89 -5.97 -12.29 8.77
CA HIS A 89 -6.55 -13.24 7.81
C HIS A 89 -5.64 -13.49 6.60
N LEU A 90 -4.51 -12.79 6.51
CA LEU A 90 -3.63 -12.86 5.36
C LEU A 90 -2.86 -14.18 5.36
N GLN A 91 -2.85 -14.87 4.22
CA GLN A 91 -2.13 -16.14 4.06
C GLN A 91 -0.89 -15.99 3.18
N HIS A 92 -0.92 -15.04 2.24
CA HIS A 92 0.17 -14.79 1.31
C HIS A 92 0.50 -13.30 1.29
N LEU A 93 1.73 -12.96 1.66
CA LEU A 93 2.27 -11.62 1.55
C LEU A 93 3.48 -11.64 0.62
N GLU A 94 3.48 -10.77 -0.37
CA GLU A 94 4.66 -10.45 -1.15
C GLU A 94 4.99 -8.97 -0.92
N ILE A 95 6.20 -8.68 -0.41
CA ILE A 95 6.64 -7.32 -0.13
C ILE A 95 8.09 -7.11 -0.56
N SER A 96 8.29 -6.18 -1.48
CA SER A 96 9.63 -5.74 -1.88
C SER A 96 10.10 -4.60 -0.97
N ASN A 97 11.39 -4.56 -0.65
CA ASN A 97 12.05 -3.49 0.10
C ASN A 97 11.48 -3.30 1.53
N CYS A 98 11.42 -4.40 2.29
CA CYS A 98 10.91 -4.46 3.66
C CYS A 98 12.00 -4.10 4.69
N SER A 99 11.69 -3.28 5.70
CA SER A 99 12.59 -3.03 6.83
C SER A 99 12.53 -4.16 7.86
N VAL A 100 13.47 -4.18 8.81
CA VAL A 100 13.42 -5.11 9.95
C VAL A 100 12.16 -4.89 10.80
N ASP A 101 11.79 -3.63 11.05
CA ASP A 101 10.57 -3.28 11.80
C ASP A 101 9.30 -3.76 11.07
N ASP A 102 9.29 -3.68 9.74
CA ASP A 102 8.17 -4.18 8.93
C ASP A 102 8.04 -5.72 9.07
N LEU A 103 9.16 -6.45 9.07
CA LEU A 103 9.17 -7.90 9.32
C LEU A 103 8.66 -8.26 10.72
N GLU A 104 9.10 -7.56 11.77
CA GLU A 104 8.60 -7.78 13.12
C GLU A 104 7.08 -7.55 13.21
N ASN A 105 6.57 -6.51 12.55
CA ASN A 105 5.14 -6.25 12.46
C ASN A 105 4.38 -7.36 11.71
N ILE A 106 4.95 -7.91 10.64
CA ILE A 106 4.34 -9.02 9.91
C ILE A 106 4.23 -10.25 10.80
N PHE A 107 5.33 -10.67 11.43
CA PHE A 107 5.35 -11.89 12.24
C PHE A 107 4.45 -11.80 13.48
N THR A 108 4.30 -10.61 14.05
CA THR A 108 3.42 -10.41 15.21
C THR A 108 1.93 -10.34 14.85
N ARG A 109 1.57 -9.96 13.62
CA ARG A 109 0.19 -9.63 13.25
C ARG A 109 -0.43 -10.51 12.17
N ALA A 110 0.36 -11.36 11.53
CA ALA A 110 -0.05 -12.28 10.47
C ALA A 110 0.02 -13.76 10.93
N PRO A 111 -0.74 -14.19 11.96
CA PRO A 111 -0.65 -15.55 12.49
C PRO A 111 -1.07 -16.64 11.49
N GLN A 112 -1.80 -16.27 10.43
CA GLN A 112 -2.27 -17.17 9.37
C GLN A 112 -1.35 -17.18 8.14
N LEU A 113 -0.21 -16.48 8.19
CA LEU A 113 0.69 -16.33 7.06
C LEU A 113 1.34 -17.68 6.73
N LYS A 114 1.14 -18.13 5.50
CA LYS A 114 1.71 -19.37 4.95
C LYS A 114 2.88 -19.11 4.01
N SER A 115 2.91 -17.93 3.41
CA SER A 115 3.94 -17.53 2.44
C SER A 115 4.30 -16.06 2.64
N LEU A 116 5.60 -15.80 2.72
CA LEU A 116 6.20 -14.47 2.72
C LEU A 116 7.28 -14.44 1.63
N ASN A 117 7.13 -13.56 0.65
CA ASN A 117 8.07 -13.37 -0.46
C ASN A 117 8.53 -11.92 -0.57
#